data_AF-A0A933B3W4-F1
#
_entry.id   AF-A0A933B3W4-F1
#
_cell.length_a   1.000
_cell.length_b   1.000
_cell.length_c   1.000
_cell.angle_alpha   90.00
_cell.angle_beta   90.00
_cell.angle_gamma   90.00
#
_symmetry.space_group_name_H-M   'P 1'
#
loop_
_entity.id
_entity.type
_entity.pdbx_description
1 polymer ?
#
loop_
_entity_poly.entity_id
_entity_poly.type
_entity_poly.pdbx_seq_one_letter_code
_entity_poly.pdbx_strand_id
1 'polypeptide(L)'
;MLSLLCAGCASVPRRSAYPSPQPLPGEIAAYYAYPDHHPSATVQLVRTQPRVREFLVRFPLSVSGFEPTEPMVEFEWFESSQPGRRPAILFNPILGGDYPLERGMCRHFARYGYHVALVHRKTLKISPEHPVDRIELLLRQGVLRIRQVVDWMAVQERVDADRMGGFGISMGGIAGVI
;
A
#
# COMPACT_ATOMS: atom_id res chain seq x y z
N MET A 1 7.22 -3.66 -55.12
CA MET A 1 5.91 -3.26 -54.56
C MET A 1 5.72 -4.07 -53.28
N LEU A 2 6.23 -3.61 -52.14
CA LEU A 2 5.64 -2.61 -51.21
C LEU A 2 4.35 -3.12 -50.56
N SER A 3 4.49 -3.99 -49.54
CA SER A 3 3.39 -4.39 -48.65
C SER A 3 3.35 -3.42 -47.47
N LEU A 4 2.39 -2.48 -47.51
CA LEU A 4 2.11 -1.52 -46.44
C LEU A 4 1.36 -2.20 -45.28
N LEU A 5 1.98 -2.13 -44.10
CA LEU A 5 1.42 -1.63 -42.83
C LEU A 5 -0.10 -1.71 -42.62
N CYS A 6 -0.55 -2.70 -41.85
CA CYS A 6 -1.80 -2.63 -41.07
C CYS A 6 -1.48 -2.84 -39.58
N ALA A 7 -0.70 -1.93 -39.00
CA ALA A 7 -0.62 -1.79 -37.54
C ALA A 7 -1.88 -1.06 -37.07
N GLY A 8 -2.94 -1.81 -36.80
CA GLY A 8 -4.15 -1.27 -36.19
C GLY A 8 -3.87 -0.86 -34.74
N CYS A 9 -3.55 0.40 -34.51
CA CYS A 9 -3.60 0.99 -33.18
C CYS A 9 -5.08 1.08 -32.76
N ALA A 10 -5.57 0.06 -32.06
CA ALA A 10 -6.82 0.17 -31.33
C ALA A 10 -6.61 1.16 -30.17
N SER A 11 -6.91 2.45 -30.40
CA SER A 11 -7.01 3.43 -29.33
C SER A 11 -8.44 3.41 -28.79
N VAL A 12 -8.63 2.99 -27.54
CA VAL A 12 -9.88 3.26 -26.83
C VAL A 12 -9.80 4.71 -26.36
N PRO A 13 -10.59 5.65 -26.90
CA PRO A 13 -10.63 7.00 -26.35
C PRO A 13 -11.05 6.89 -24.88
N ARG A 14 -10.27 7.49 -23.99
CA ARG A 14 -10.55 7.55 -22.55
C ARG A 14 -11.79 8.44 -22.34
N ARG A 15 -12.97 7.91 -22.67
CA ARG A 15 -14.25 8.48 -22.25
C ARG A 15 -14.46 8.08 -20.81
N SER A 16 -13.99 8.94 -19.92
CA SER A 16 -14.52 8.97 -18.58
C SER A 16 -14.42 10.41 -18.11
N ALA A 17 -15.56 11.08 -18.04
CA ALA A 17 -15.74 12.12 -17.04
C ALA A 17 -15.71 11.41 -15.68
N TYR A 18 -14.52 10.93 -15.28
CA TYR A 18 -14.34 10.30 -13.98
C TYR A 18 -14.59 11.42 -12.98
N PRO A 19 -15.70 11.39 -12.23
CA PRO A 19 -15.87 12.35 -11.17
C PRO A 19 -14.71 12.09 -10.21
N SER A 20 -13.94 13.14 -9.89
CA SER A 20 -12.92 13.05 -8.85
C SER A 20 -13.56 12.47 -7.58
N PRO A 21 -12.78 11.73 -6.76
CA PRO A 21 -13.29 11.18 -5.51
C PRO A 21 -14.04 12.26 -4.72
N GLN A 22 -15.30 11.98 -4.39
CA GLN A 22 -16.09 12.88 -3.57
C GLN A 22 -15.64 12.76 -2.11
N PRO A 23 -15.72 13.84 -1.31
CA PRO A 23 -15.41 13.76 0.11
C PRO A 23 -16.31 12.74 0.80
N LEU A 24 -15.76 12.02 1.78
CA LEU A 24 -16.52 11.09 2.61
C LEU A 24 -17.59 11.84 3.42
N PRO A 25 -18.78 11.25 3.64
CA PRO A 25 -19.74 11.77 4.62
C PRO A 25 -19.07 11.94 5.98
N GLY A 26 -19.44 13.00 6.71
CA GLY A 26 -18.78 13.38 7.97
C GLY A 26 -18.75 12.26 9.02
N GLU A 27 -19.82 11.47 9.12
CA GLU A 27 -19.90 10.31 10.01
C GLU A 27 -18.87 9.22 9.67
N ILE A 28 -18.67 8.95 8.37
CA ILE A 28 -17.69 7.97 7.89
C ILE A 28 -16.27 8.52 8.07
N ALA A 29 -16.06 9.80 7.79
CA ALA A 29 -14.78 10.45 8.02
C ALA A 29 -14.37 10.38 9.51
N ALA A 30 -15.30 10.68 10.42
CA ALA A 30 -15.09 10.54 11.87
C ALA A 30 -14.83 9.09 12.29
N TYR A 31 -15.53 8.13 11.68
CA TYR A 31 -15.34 6.70 11.96
C TYR A 31 -13.93 6.20 11.59
N TYR A 32 -13.36 6.67 10.49
CA TYR A 32 -12.00 6.32 10.07
C TYR A 32 -10.92 7.31 10.54
N ALA A 33 -11.28 8.32 11.32
CA ALA A 33 -10.31 9.24 11.90
C ALA A 33 -9.46 8.52 12.93
N TYR A 34 -8.16 8.82 12.92
CA TYR A 34 -7.23 8.44 13.98
C TYR A 34 -6.24 9.60 14.18
N PRO A 35 -5.64 9.73 15.37
CA PRO A 35 -4.67 10.78 15.62
C PRO A 35 -3.48 10.66 14.67
N ASP A 36 -3.02 11.79 14.13
CA ASP A 36 -1.76 11.84 13.38
C ASP A 36 -0.67 11.13 14.18
N HIS A 37 -0.01 10.18 13.52
CA HIS A 37 0.95 9.32 14.18
C HIS A 37 2.23 9.23 13.38
N HIS A 38 3.33 9.60 14.02
CA HIS A 38 4.68 9.38 13.50
C HIS A 38 5.32 8.25 14.31
N PRO A 39 5.12 6.99 13.91
CA PRO A 39 5.57 5.86 14.71
C PRO A 39 7.10 5.83 14.80
N SER A 40 7.61 5.62 16.00
CA SER A 40 9.00 5.17 16.20
C SER A 40 9.13 3.74 15.65
N ALA A 41 9.49 3.64 14.38
CA ALA A 41 9.56 2.38 13.67
C ALA A 41 10.89 1.66 13.90
N THR A 42 10.82 0.34 14.09
CA THR A 42 11.99 -0.53 13.94
C THR A 42 12.20 -0.80 12.46
N VAL A 43 13.36 -0.42 11.93
CA VAL A 43 13.73 -0.60 10.52
C VAL A 43 14.93 -1.54 10.43
N GLN A 44 14.72 -2.74 9.90
CA GLN A 44 15.76 -3.76 9.80
C GLN A 44 16.13 -3.98 8.33
N LEU A 45 17.41 -3.83 7.97
CA LEU A 45 17.88 -4.21 6.63
C LEU A 45 17.79 -5.73 6.46
N VAL A 46 17.06 -6.17 5.44
CA VAL A 46 16.87 -7.58 5.09
C VAL A 46 17.77 -7.98 3.94
N ARG A 47 17.90 -7.10 2.93
CA ARG A 47 18.64 -7.42 1.72
C ARG A 47 19.19 -6.18 1.05
N THR A 48 20.38 -6.31 0.47
CA THR A 48 20.95 -5.31 -0.45
C THR A 48 21.13 -5.96 -1.82
N GLN A 49 20.65 -5.27 -2.86
CA GLN A 49 20.82 -5.65 -4.25
C GLN A 49 21.29 -4.43 -5.06
N PRO A 50 21.80 -4.62 -6.30
CA PRO A 50 22.04 -3.49 -7.18
C PRO A 50 20.78 -2.62 -7.32
N ARG A 51 20.92 -1.34 -6.97
CA ARG A 51 19.88 -0.29 -7.05
C ARG A 51 18.69 -0.42 -6.09
N VAL A 52 18.67 -1.41 -5.20
CA VAL A 52 17.56 -1.62 -4.24
C VAL A 52 18.10 -2.06 -2.87
N ARG A 53 17.59 -1.42 -1.81
CA ARG A 53 17.74 -1.90 -0.43
C ARG A 53 16.37 -2.33 0.08
N GLU A 54 16.29 -3.48 0.73
CA GLU A 54 15.05 -4.04 1.25
C GLU A 54 15.12 -4.05 2.77
N PHE A 55 14.10 -3.48 3.40
CA PHE A 55 13.98 -3.40 4.84
C PHE A 55 12.67 -4.03 5.30
N LEU A 56 12.66 -4.51 6.53
CA LEU A 56 11.46 -4.88 7.25
C LEU A 56 11.18 -3.78 8.27
N VAL A 57 10.00 -3.20 8.17
CA VAL A 57 9.58 -2.07 9.00
C VAL A 57 8.43 -2.50 9.91
N ARG A 58 8.53 -2.17 11.20
CA ARG A 58 7.55 -2.53 12.23
C ARG A 58 7.30 -1.41 13.20
N PHE A 59 6.05 -1.20 13.58
CA PHE A 59 5.65 -0.34 14.69
C PHE A 59 4.28 -0.74 15.26
N PRO A 60 3.95 -0.36 16.51
CA PRO A 60 2.62 -0.60 17.08
C PRO A 60 1.53 0.15 16.32
N LEU A 61 0.37 -0.47 16.14
CA LEU A 61 -0.81 0.20 15.61
C LEU A 61 -1.27 1.28 16.61
N SER A 62 -1.45 2.52 16.15
CA SER A 62 -1.73 3.66 17.04
C SER A 62 -3.11 3.67 17.70
N VAL A 63 -4.01 2.76 17.31
CA VAL A 63 -5.39 2.72 17.79
C VAL A 63 -5.67 1.38 18.48
N SER A 64 -6.25 1.46 19.68
CA SER A 64 -6.69 0.33 20.49
C SER A 64 -8.17 -0.01 20.26
N GLY A 65 -8.66 -1.12 20.83
CA GLY A 65 -10.07 -1.52 20.70
C GLY A 65 -10.38 -2.41 19.49
N PHE A 66 -9.36 -2.78 18.73
CA PHE A 66 -9.45 -3.86 17.74
C PHE A 66 -9.21 -5.22 18.38
N GLU A 67 -9.51 -6.30 17.64
CA GLU A 67 -9.12 -7.62 18.10
C GLU A 67 -7.61 -7.66 18.41
N PRO A 68 -7.20 -8.28 19.53
CA PRO A 68 -5.80 -8.33 19.98
C PRO A 68 -4.88 -9.12 19.04
N THR A 69 -5.40 -9.61 17.92
CA THR A 69 -4.73 -10.54 17.02
C THR A 69 -3.63 -9.88 16.18
N GLU A 70 -3.64 -8.53 16.06
CA GLU A 70 -2.67 -7.80 15.22
C GLU A 70 -2.32 -6.38 15.72
N PRO A 71 -1.60 -6.27 16.85
CA PRO A 71 -1.23 -4.98 17.44
C PRO A 71 -0.11 -4.23 16.69
N MET A 72 0.47 -4.84 15.64
CA MET A 72 1.60 -4.30 14.91
C MET A 72 1.23 -3.99 13.46
N VAL A 73 1.79 -2.90 12.97
CA VAL A 73 1.94 -2.61 11.54
C VAL A 73 3.27 -3.21 11.10
N GLU A 74 3.25 -3.97 10.01
CA GLU A 74 4.42 -4.61 9.42
C GLU A 74 4.35 -4.48 7.90
N PHE A 75 5.48 -4.14 7.27
CA PHE A 75 5.61 -4.08 5.83
C PHE A 75 7.09 -4.20 5.40
N GLU A 76 7.31 -4.62 4.17
CA GLU A 76 8.61 -4.56 3.54
C GLU A 76 8.79 -3.23 2.80
N TRP A 77 9.91 -2.56 3.02
CA TRP A 77 10.29 -1.31 2.36
C TRP A 77 11.38 -1.58 1.31
N PHE A 78 11.03 -1.41 0.05
CA PHE A 78 11.92 -1.51 -1.10
C PHE A 78 12.37 -0.11 -1.49
N GLU A 79 13.55 0.26 -1.03
CA GLU A 79 14.10 1.58 -1.23
C GLU A 79 14.97 1.63 -2.49
N SER A 80 14.69 2.56 -3.39
CA SER A 80 15.54 2.81 -4.53
C SER A 80 16.85 3.47 -4.11
N SER A 81 17.97 2.97 -4.63
CA SER A 81 19.29 3.58 -4.43
C SER A 81 19.58 4.74 -5.38
N GLN A 82 18.65 5.12 -6.25
CA GLN A 82 18.80 6.30 -7.10
C GLN A 82 18.89 7.59 -6.25
N PRO A 83 19.58 8.63 -6.72
CA PRO A 83 19.76 9.88 -5.97
C PRO A 83 18.48 10.72 -5.89
N GLY A 84 18.41 11.58 -4.88
CA GLY A 84 17.33 12.53 -4.64
C GLY A 84 16.08 11.93 -4.00
N ARG A 85 15.06 12.79 -3.81
CA ARG A 85 13.71 12.38 -3.37
C ARG A 85 13.00 11.65 -4.51
N ARG A 86 12.38 10.52 -4.21
CA ARG A 86 11.76 9.64 -5.20
C ARG A 86 10.28 9.46 -4.91
N PRO A 87 9.44 9.26 -5.94
CA PRO A 87 8.05 8.86 -5.75
C PRO A 87 7.97 7.54 -4.98
N ALA A 88 6.87 7.32 -4.26
CA ALA A 88 6.67 6.11 -3.48
C ALA A 88 5.34 5.42 -3.80
N ILE A 89 5.34 4.10 -3.73
CA ILE A 89 4.18 3.25 -4.01
C ILE A 89 3.80 2.49 -2.74
N LEU A 90 2.57 2.66 -2.28
CA LEU A 90 1.97 1.75 -1.32
C LEU A 90 1.47 0.52 -2.09
N PHE A 91 2.06 -0.65 -1.84
CA PHE A 91 1.69 -1.89 -2.49
C PHE A 91 0.85 -2.75 -1.53
N ASN A 92 -0.42 -2.95 -1.89
CA ASN A 92 -1.35 -3.78 -1.13
C ASN A 92 -1.53 -5.16 -1.81
N PRO A 93 -1.15 -6.26 -1.16
CA PRO A 93 -1.33 -7.60 -1.71
C PRO A 93 -2.81 -8.03 -1.68
N ILE A 94 -3.15 -9.01 -2.51
CA ILE A 94 -4.50 -9.58 -2.55
C ILE A 94 -4.81 -10.31 -1.25
N LEU A 95 -3.93 -11.20 -0.81
CA LEU A 95 -4.09 -12.05 0.38
C LEU A 95 -2.82 -11.99 1.24
N GLY A 96 -2.95 -12.36 2.51
CA GLY A 96 -1.78 -12.59 3.37
C GLY A 96 -1.02 -13.84 2.97
N GLY A 97 0.32 -13.81 3.04
CA GLY A 97 1.16 -14.94 2.65
C GLY A 97 2.65 -14.63 2.57
N ASP A 98 3.34 -15.32 1.67
CA ASP A 98 4.79 -15.25 1.42
C ASP A 98 5.20 -14.29 0.28
N TYR A 99 4.22 -13.72 -0.42
CA TYR A 99 4.37 -12.61 -1.38
C TYR A 99 5.48 -12.74 -2.47
N PRO A 100 5.75 -13.91 -3.07
CA PRO A 100 6.88 -14.05 -4.00
C PRO A 100 6.70 -13.19 -5.26
N LEU A 101 5.47 -13.09 -5.78
CA LEU A 101 5.14 -12.28 -6.95
C LEU A 101 5.24 -10.78 -6.63
N GLU A 102 4.62 -10.34 -5.54
CA GLU A 102 4.56 -8.95 -5.11
C GLU A 102 5.96 -8.42 -4.80
N ARG A 103 6.81 -9.21 -4.11
CA ARG A 103 8.21 -8.86 -3.89
C ARG A 103 8.97 -8.70 -5.20
N GLY A 104 8.67 -9.53 -6.21
CA GLY A 104 9.21 -9.37 -7.57
C GLY A 104 8.83 -8.03 -8.19
N MET A 105 7.56 -7.64 -8.09
CA MET A 105 7.05 -6.35 -8.58
C MET A 105 7.63 -5.16 -7.80
N CYS A 106 7.70 -5.24 -6.48
CA CYS A 106 8.27 -4.18 -5.64
C CYS A 106 9.73 -3.93 -5.97
N ARG A 107 10.54 -4.99 -6.13
CA ARG A 107 11.93 -4.88 -6.58
C ARG A 107 12.03 -4.28 -7.98
N HIS A 108 11.13 -4.65 -8.89
CA HIS A 108 11.09 -4.07 -10.23
C HIS A 108 10.89 -2.55 -10.15
N PHE A 109 9.82 -2.08 -9.50
CA PHE A 109 9.56 -0.64 -9.34
C PHE A 109 10.72 0.08 -8.63
N ALA A 110 11.32 -0.53 -7.61
CA ALA A 110 12.44 0.05 -6.88
C ALA A 110 13.69 0.27 -7.75
N ARG A 111 14.00 -0.68 -8.65
CA ARG A 111 15.07 -0.54 -9.63
C ARG A 111 14.84 0.62 -10.59
N TYR A 112 13.58 0.92 -10.91
CA TYR A 112 13.17 2.03 -11.78
C TYR A 112 12.93 3.35 -11.05
N GLY A 113 13.26 3.41 -9.76
CA GLY A 113 13.38 4.68 -9.06
C GLY A 113 12.14 5.10 -8.26
N TYR A 114 11.25 4.16 -7.95
CA TYR A 114 10.21 4.33 -6.95
C TYR A 114 10.68 3.76 -5.61
N HIS A 115 10.22 4.27 -4.49
CA HIS A 115 10.22 3.46 -3.27
C HIS A 115 8.93 2.66 -3.21
N VAL A 116 8.92 1.50 -2.54
CA VAL A 116 7.71 0.68 -2.45
C VAL A 116 7.53 0.13 -1.04
N ALA A 117 6.36 0.29 -0.45
CA ALA A 117 5.96 -0.34 0.80
C ALA A 117 5.00 -1.50 0.52
N LEU A 118 5.45 -2.75 0.69
CA LEU A 118 4.60 -3.94 0.60
C LEU A 118 3.96 -4.23 1.95
N VAL A 119 2.68 -3.88 2.09
CA VAL A 119 1.95 -4.02 3.36
C VAL A 119 1.71 -5.49 3.67
N HIS A 120 2.14 -5.94 4.85
CA HIS A 120 1.80 -7.29 5.29
C HIS A 120 0.39 -7.34 5.83
N ARG A 121 -0.36 -8.36 5.41
CA ARG A 121 -1.69 -8.68 5.90
C ARG A 121 -1.69 -10.11 6.42
N LYS A 122 -2.45 -10.41 7.47
CA LYS A 122 -2.80 -11.81 7.74
C LYS A 122 -4.00 -12.19 6.88
N THR A 123 -4.12 -13.48 6.59
CA THR A 123 -5.30 -14.03 5.93
C THR A 123 -6.52 -13.80 6.82
N LEU A 124 -7.53 -13.11 6.28
CA LEU A 124 -8.81 -12.95 6.96
C LEU A 124 -9.43 -14.33 7.18
N LYS A 125 -9.51 -14.77 8.43
CA LYS A 125 -10.22 -15.99 8.81
C LYS A 125 -11.67 -15.64 9.06
N ILE A 126 -12.47 -15.70 8.01
CA ILE A 126 -13.92 -15.56 8.08
C ILE A 126 -14.48 -16.92 8.49
N SER A 127 -15.22 -16.96 9.59
CA SER A 127 -15.94 -18.14 10.06
C SER A 127 -17.42 -17.78 10.17
N PRO A 128 -18.36 -18.66 9.77
CA PRO A 128 -19.80 -18.43 9.96
C PRO A 128 -20.19 -18.16 11.42
N GLU A 129 -19.37 -18.66 12.36
CA GLU A 129 -19.55 -18.50 13.80
C GLU A 129 -19.29 -17.06 14.29
N HIS A 130 -18.65 -16.21 13.47
CA HIS A 130 -18.27 -14.86 13.87
C HIS A 130 -19.35 -13.84 13.49
N PRO A 131 -19.66 -12.86 14.37
CA PRO A 131 -20.60 -11.81 14.06
C PRO A 131 -20.08 -10.91 12.92
N VAL A 132 -21.00 -10.33 12.14
CA VAL A 132 -20.66 -9.44 11.01
C VAL A 132 -19.84 -8.23 11.46
N ASP A 133 -20.14 -7.68 12.64
CA ASP A 133 -19.41 -6.55 13.24
C ASP A 133 -17.91 -6.84 13.41
N ARG A 134 -17.53 -8.12 13.60
CA ARG A 134 -16.12 -8.52 13.64
C ARG A 134 -15.44 -8.30 12.28
N ILE A 135 -16.13 -8.59 11.18
CA ILE A 135 -15.60 -8.37 9.83
C ILE A 135 -15.39 -6.87 9.60
N GLU A 136 -16.35 -6.05 10.01
CA GLU A 136 -16.26 -4.59 9.93
C GLU A 136 -15.03 -4.05 10.71
N LEU A 137 -14.84 -4.51 11.95
CA LEU A 137 -13.67 -4.14 12.76
C LEU A 137 -12.34 -4.54 12.10
N LEU A 138 -12.26 -5.75 11.53
CA LEU A 138 -11.06 -6.22 10.82
C LEU A 138 -10.77 -5.40 9.56
N LEU A 139 -11.81 -5.04 8.80
CA LEU A 139 -11.67 -4.18 7.63
C LEU A 139 -11.22 -2.77 8.02
N ARG A 140 -11.81 -2.19 9.07
CA ARG A 140 -11.40 -0.89 9.60
C ARG A 140 -9.95 -0.89 10.06
N GLN A 141 -9.54 -1.90 10.83
CA GLN A 141 -8.15 -2.07 11.26
C GLN A 141 -7.21 -2.15 10.06
N GLY A 142 -7.61 -2.86 9.00
CA GLY A 142 -6.86 -2.94 7.75
C GLY A 142 -6.66 -1.58 7.07
N VAL A 143 -7.69 -0.74 7.04
CA VAL A 143 -7.61 0.63 6.49
C VAL A 143 -6.68 1.49 7.34
N LEU A 144 -6.84 1.50 8.66
CA LEU A 144 -5.99 2.29 9.56
C LEU A 144 -4.51 1.90 9.48
N ARG A 145 -4.23 0.60 9.37
CA ARG A 145 -2.87 0.10 9.14
C ARG A 145 -2.28 0.68 7.86
N ILE A 146 -3.03 0.62 6.76
CA ILE A 146 -2.58 1.15 5.47
C ILE A 146 -2.27 2.64 5.57
N ARG A 147 -3.15 3.43 6.21
CA ARG A 147 -2.93 4.86 6.39
C ARG A 147 -1.69 5.16 7.23
N GLN A 148 -1.44 4.41 8.31
CA GLN A 148 -0.22 4.59 9.10
C GLN A 148 1.07 4.22 8.36
N VAL A 149 1.01 3.28 7.40
CA VAL A 149 2.15 3.04 6.50
C VAL A 149 2.39 4.25 5.60
N VAL A 150 1.32 4.89 5.10
CA VAL A 150 1.42 6.12 4.30
C VAL A 150 2.00 7.27 5.13
N ASP A 151 1.56 7.46 6.37
CA ASP A 151 2.13 8.47 7.28
C ASP A 151 3.63 8.25 7.50
N TRP A 152 4.02 6.99 7.73
CA TRP A 152 5.43 6.63 7.87
C TRP A 152 6.21 6.93 6.57
N MET A 153 5.65 6.60 5.39
CA MET A 153 6.28 6.88 4.10
C MET A 153 6.47 8.38 3.87
N ALA A 154 5.45 9.18 4.17
CA ALA A 154 5.41 10.62 3.89
C ALA A 154 6.53 11.41 4.61
N VAL A 155 6.97 10.93 5.77
CA VAL A 155 8.04 11.58 6.56
C VAL A 155 9.45 11.09 6.24
N GLN A 156 9.61 10.12 5.35
CA GLN A 156 10.95 9.66 4.98
C GLN A 156 11.66 10.71 4.12
N GLU A 157 12.88 11.09 4.50
CA GLU A 157 13.66 12.14 3.82
C GLU A 157 13.86 11.85 2.32
N ARG A 158 13.94 10.57 1.94
CA ARG A 158 14.16 10.12 0.55
C ARG A 158 12.86 9.98 -0.25
N VAL A 159 11.70 10.17 0.36
CA VAL A 159 10.38 10.13 -0.31
C VAL A 159 9.97 11.52 -0.73
N ASP A 160 9.45 11.63 -1.94
CA ASP A 160 8.72 12.80 -2.42
C ASP A 160 7.24 12.63 -2.09
N ALA A 161 6.76 13.33 -1.05
CA ALA A 161 5.41 13.16 -0.50
C ALA A 161 4.31 13.61 -1.49
N ASP A 162 4.62 14.52 -2.42
CA ASP A 162 3.69 14.98 -3.45
C ASP A 162 3.55 13.98 -4.61
N ARG A 163 4.35 12.91 -4.60
CA ARG A 163 4.37 11.86 -5.63
C ARG A 163 4.25 10.46 -5.02
N MET A 164 3.27 10.30 -4.14
CA MET A 164 2.87 8.99 -3.62
C MET A 164 1.67 8.43 -4.40
N GLY A 165 1.60 7.11 -4.54
CA GLY A 165 0.48 6.43 -5.17
C GLY A 165 0.25 5.04 -4.62
N GLY A 166 -0.95 4.49 -4.87
CA GLY A 166 -1.33 3.14 -4.48
C GLY A 166 -1.25 2.16 -5.64
N PHE A 167 -0.80 0.95 -5.35
CA PHE A 167 -0.94 -0.20 -6.23
C PHE A 167 -1.55 -1.36 -5.43
N GLY A 168 -2.59 -1.97 -5.98
CA GLY A 168 -3.19 -3.14 -5.37
C GLY A 168 -4.08 -3.87 -6.37
N ILE A 169 -4.10 -5.19 -6.28
CA ILE A 169 -4.95 -6.03 -7.12
C ILE A 169 -6.15 -6.47 -6.28
N SER A 170 -7.35 -6.41 -6.85
CA SER A 170 -8.58 -6.91 -6.20
C SER A 170 -8.78 -6.32 -4.79
N MET A 171 -8.78 -7.15 -3.74
CA MET A 171 -8.86 -6.71 -2.35
C MET A 171 -7.75 -5.71 -1.96
N GLY A 172 -6.56 -5.80 -2.57
CA GLY A 172 -5.51 -4.81 -2.39
C GLY A 172 -5.87 -3.46 -3.01
N GLY A 173 -6.57 -3.46 -4.15
CA GLY A 173 -7.08 -2.25 -4.79
C GLY A 173 -8.24 -1.62 -4.02
N ILE A 174 -9.16 -2.44 -3.50
CA ILE A 174 -10.28 -1.99 -2.66
C ILE A 174 -9.77 -1.33 -1.39
N ALA A 175 -8.77 -1.92 -0.74
CA ALA A 175 -8.19 -1.39 0.50
C ALA A 175 -7.20 -0.24 0.29
N GLY A 176 -6.72 -0.05 -0.94
CA GLY A 176 -5.63 0.88 -1.29
C GLY A 176 -6.07 2.24 -1.77
N VAL A 177 -7.31 2.66 -1.50
CA VAL A 177 -7.73 4.03 -1.75
C VAL A 177 -7.06 4.92 -0.69
N ILE A 178 -6.04 5.65 -1.15
CA ILE A 178 -5.25 6.61 -0.37
C ILE A 178 -5.78 8.01 -0.60
#